data_AF-A0A401QJJ7-F1
#
_entry.id   AF-A0A401QJJ7-F1
#
_cell.length_a   1.000
_cell.length_b   1.000
_cell.length_c   1.000
_cell.angle_alpha   90.00
_cell.angle_beta   90.00
_cell.angle_gamma   90.00
#
_symmetry.space_group_name_H-M   'P 1'
#
loop_
_entity.id
_entity.type
_entity.pdbx_description
1 polymer ?
#
loop_
_entity_poly.entity_id
_entity_poly.type
_entity_poly.pdbx_seq_one_letter_code
_entity_poly.pdbx_strand_id
1 'polypeptide(L)'
;MVSDELPTRIISGTILMKPNVKCFSETSAVFADGTVEEVDWVVFATGYTVEYPFLKEEGIVDVKASHVSLYKLMIPPQLEHSTIAVIGLIDPLMAIMPIAEIQCRWAVRVFKGLRTFPSE
;
A
#
# COMPACT_ATOMS: atom_id res chain seq x y z
N MET A 1 -3.65 8.65 6.79
CA MET A 1 -4.05 9.17 8.12
C MET A 1 -3.27 10.46 8.38
N VAL A 2 -3.89 11.43 9.04
CA VAL A 2 -3.25 12.69 9.44
C VAL A 2 -3.30 12.76 10.97
N SER A 3 -2.20 13.18 11.61
CA SER A 3 -2.12 13.29 13.07
C SER A 3 -2.15 14.76 13.49
N ASP A 4 -3.16 15.11 14.29
CA ASP A 4 -3.29 16.45 14.85
C ASP A 4 -2.37 16.67 16.07
N GLU A 5 -1.94 15.61 16.75
CA GLU A 5 -1.12 15.71 17.97
C GLU A 5 0.38 15.85 17.68
N LEU A 6 0.84 15.39 16.51
CA LEU A 6 2.28 15.29 16.21
C LEU A 6 3.01 16.65 16.40
N PRO A 7 2.52 17.79 15.88
CA PRO A 7 3.20 19.08 16.08
C PRO A 7 3.33 19.47 17.55
N THR A 8 2.28 19.29 18.34
CA THR A 8 2.27 19.63 19.78
C THR A 8 3.23 18.75 20.58
N ARG A 9 3.32 17.46 20.23
CA ARG A 9 4.26 16.52 20.87
C ARG A 9 5.71 16.81 20.54
N ILE A 10 5.99 17.31 19.33
CA ILE A 10 7.34 17.77 18.95
C ILE A 10 7.71 19.03 19.74
N ILE A 11 6.85 20.05 19.77
CA ILE A 11 7.13 21.33 20.46
C ILE A 11 7.32 21.13 21.96
N SER A 12 6.55 20.24 22.58
CA SER A 12 6.69 19.90 24.01
C SER A 12 7.90 19.02 24.33
N GLY A 13 8.64 18.52 23.34
CA GLY A 13 9.78 17.63 23.54
C GLY A 13 9.42 16.19 23.89
N THR A 14 8.12 15.81 23.81
CA THR A 14 7.69 14.41 24.04
C THR A 14 8.08 13.50 22.87
N ILE A 15 8.12 14.05 21.65
CA ILE A 15 8.62 13.37 20.44
C ILE A 15 9.83 14.12 19.92
N LEU A 16 10.95 13.42 19.77
CA LEU A 16 12.16 13.96 19.17
C LEU A 16 12.31 13.39 17.75
N MET A 17 12.36 14.28 16.76
CA MET A 17 12.58 13.89 15.37
C MET A 17 14.07 13.62 15.15
N LYS A 18 14.39 12.44 14.61
CA LYS A 18 15.76 12.03 14.26
C LYS A 18 15.82 11.65 12.77
N PRO A 19 17.01 11.75 12.12
CA PRO A 19 17.19 11.25 10.77
C PRO A 19 17.14 9.71 10.75
N ASN A 20 17.38 9.09 9.58
CA ASN A 20 17.38 7.63 9.48
C ASN A 20 18.38 6.97 10.44
N VAL A 21 18.01 5.79 10.93
CA VAL A 21 18.91 4.93 11.69
C VAL A 21 19.99 4.40 10.76
N LYS A 22 21.25 4.53 11.17
CA LYS A 22 22.43 4.00 10.48
C LYS A 22 22.68 2.54 10.90
N CYS A 23 22.64 2.26 12.20
CA CYS A 23 22.72 0.91 12.74
C CYS A 23 22.18 0.85 14.17
N PHE A 24 21.91 -0.37 14.64
CA PHE A 24 21.58 -0.66 16.03
C PHE A 24 22.79 -1.31 16.72
N SER A 25 22.94 -1.05 18.02
CA SER A 25 23.78 -1.79 18.94
C SER A 25 22.92 -2.75 19.77
N GLU A 26 23.46 -3.29 20.87
CA GLU A 26 22.69 -4.13 21.80
C GLU A 26 21.56 -3.37 22.50
N THR A 27 21.76 -2.08 22.81
CA THR A 27 20.81 -1.27 23.60
C THR A 27 20.55 0.12 23.03
N SER A 28 21.19 0.49 21.91
CA SER A 28 21.09 1.83 21.34
C SER A 28 20.94 1.86 19.83
N ALA A 29 20.50 3.00 19.31
CA ALA A 29 20.41 3.30 17.89
C ALA A 29 21.38 4.43 17.53
N VAL A 30 22.18 4.22 16.48
CA VAL A 30 23.05 5.25 15.88
C VAL A 30 22.33 5.83 14.68
N PHE A 31 22.18 7.15 14.65
CA PHE A 31 21.49 7.86 13.57
C PHE A 31 22.47 8.38 12.50
N ALA A 32 21.96 8.74 11.33
CA ALA A 32 22.76 9.18 10.19
C ALA A 32 23.56 10.47 10.45
N ASP A 33 23.12 11.30 11.40
CA ASP A 33 23.82 12.51 11.85
C ASP A 33 24.93 12.22 12.89
N GLY A 34 25.13 10.95 13.25
CA GLY A 34 26.11 10.51 14.24
C GLY A 34 25.62 10.57 15.69
N THR A 35 24.38 11.02 15.95
CA THR A 35 23.80 10.96 17.29
C THR A 35 23.48 9.51 17.70
N VAL A 36 23.51 9.25 19.01
CA VAL A 36 23.27 7.91 19.59
C VAL A 36 22.25 8.04 20.71
N GLU A 37 21.26 7.16 20.74
CA GLU A 37 20.23 7.13 21.79
C GLU A 37 20.04 5.69 22.29
N GLU A 38 19.99 5.50 23.60
CA GLU A 38 19.57 4.24 24.21
C GLU A 38 18.07 4.03 23.98
N VAL A 39 17.66 2.83 23.59
CA VAL A 39 16.27 2.49 23.25
C VAL A 39 15.89 1.12 23.78
N ASP A 40 14.74 1.04 24.44
CA ASP A 40 14.20 -0.24 24.93
C ASP A 40 13.38 -0.98 23.86
N TRP A 41 12.72 -0.23 22.97
CA TRP A 41 11.78 -0.76 21.99
C TRP A 41 11.97 -0.11 20.63
N VAL A 42 11.87 -0.94 19.57
CA VAL A 42 11.89 -0.50 18.18
C VAL A 42 10.59 -0.91 17.51
N VAL A 43 9.90 0.07 16.93
CA VAL A 43 8.65 -0.15 16.19
C VAL A 43 8.89 0.15 14.71
N PHE A 44 8.80 -0.88 13.86
CA PHE A 44 8.90 -0.73 12.41
C PHE A 44 7.56 -0.33 11.81
N ALA A 45 7.34 0.97 11.66
CA ALA A 45 6.18 1.54 10.97
C ALA A 45 6.45 1.75 9.47
N THR A 46 7.07 0.77 8.79
CA THR A 46 7.58 0.88 7.40
C THR A 46 6.57 0.53 6.31
N GLY A 47 5.28 0.41 6.66
CA GLY A 47 4.21 0.07 5.72
C GLY A 47 4.08 -1.44 5.47
N TYR A 48 3.39 -1.81 4.39
CA TYR A 48 3.03 -3.18 4.05
C TYR A 48 3.28 -3.48 2.57
N THR A 49 3.60 -4.73 2.27
CA THR A 49 3.54 -5.29 0.91
C THR A 49 2.22 -6.03 0.72
N VAL A 50 1.72 -6.06 -0.53
CA VAL A 50 0.47 -6.75 -0.88
C VAL A 50 0.81 -7.99 -1.70
N GLU A 51 0.31 -9.14 -1.26
CA GLU A 51 0.52 -10.42 -1.92
C GLU A 51 -0.80 -11.22 -1.98
N TYR A 52 -0.95 -12.03 -3.04
CA TYR A 52 -2.13 -12.89 -3.25
C TYR A 52 -1.69 -14.36 -3.35
N PRO A 53 -1.34 -15.03 -2.24
CA PRO A 53 -0.73 -16.38 -2.26
C PRO A 53 -1.66 -17.48 -2.82
N PHE A 54 -2.96 -17.20 -2.93
CA PHE A 54 -3.94 -18.08 -3.56
C PHE A 54 -3.96 -17.95 -5.09
N LEU A 55 -3.42 -16.86 -5.66
CA LEU A 55 -3.26 -16.67 -7.10
C LEU A 55 -1.84 -17.10 -7.49
N LYS A 56 -1.69 -18.39 -7.81
CA LYS A 56 -0.38 -19.01 -8.10
C LYS A 56 0.09 -18.82 -9.54
N GLU A 57 -0.80 -18.42 -10.43
CA GLU A 57 -0.47 -18.19 -11.84
C GLU A 57 0.22 -16.83 -12.02
N GLU A 58 1.45 -16.88 -12.51
CA GLU A 58 2.20 -15.68 -12.89
C GLU A 58 1.44 -14.90 -13.96
N GLY A 59 1.36 -13.57 -13.80
CA GLY A 59 0.73 -12.67 -14.77
C GLY A 59 -0.74 -12.34 -14.52
N ILE A 60 -1.44 -12.98 -13.55
CA ILE A 60 -2.81 -12.56 -13.19
C ILE A 60 -2.79 -11.30 -12.34
N VAL A 61 -2.09 -11.31 -11.21
CA VAL A 61 -1.87 -10.11 -10.40
C VAL A 61 -0.42 -10.10 -9.98
N ASP A 62 0.44 -9.63 -10.89
CA ASP A 62 1.86 -9.49 -10.60
C ASP A 62 2.10 -8.16 -9.89
N VAL A 63 2.33 -8.23 -8.58
CA VAL A 63 2.69 -7.07 -7.73
C VAL A 63 4.21 -6.99 -7.66
N LYS A 64 4.88 -6.78 -8.79
CA LYS A 64 6.35 -6.62 -8.83
C LYS A 64 6.73 -5.17 -8.57
N ALA A 65 7.55 -4.94 -7.55
CA ALA A 65 8.18 -3.65 -7.26
C ALA A 65 7.21 -2.44 -7.22
N SER A 66 6.06 -2.62 -6.57
CA SER A 66 5.00 -1.60 -6.46
C SER A 66 4.34 -1.19 -7.78
N HIS A 67 4.61 -1.91 -8.87
CA HIS A 67 3.86 -1.83 -10.12
C HIS A 67 2.91 -3.01 -10.19
N VAL A 68 1.64 -2.67 -10.40
CA VAL A 68 0.56 -3.64 -10.56
C VAL A 68 0.06 -3.50 -12.01
N SER A 69 0.23 -4.55 -12.81
CA SER A 69 -0.24 -4.57 -14.19
C SER A 69 -1.73 -4.90 -14.23
N LEU A 70 -2.57 -3.96 -13.82
CA LEU A 70 -4.03 -4.09 -13.85
C LEU A 70 -4.66 -2.90 -14.57
N TYR A 71 -5.52 -3.17 -15.56
CA TYR A 71 -6.34 -2.13 -16.17
C TYR A 71 -7.23 -1.50 -15.10
N LYS A 72 -7.09 -0.18 -14.94
CA LYS A 72 -7.74 0.63 -13.90
C LYS A 72 -7.51 0.12 -12.46
N LEU A 73 -6.38 -0.56 -12.20
CA LEU A 73 -6.07 -1.20 -10.93
C LEU A 73 -7.10 -2.28 -10.51
N MET A 74 -7.77 -2.90 -11.48
CA MET A 74 -8.83 -3.87 -11.23
C MET A 74 -8.71 -5.14 -12.07
N ILE A 75 -8.48 -5.03 -13.38
CA ILE A 75 -8.64 -6.16 -14.29
C ILE A 75 -7.28 -6.57 -14.85
N PRO A 76 -6.88 -7.84 -14.73
CA PRO A 76 -5.69 -8.35 -15.41
C PRO A 76 -5.88 -8.26 -16.94
N PRO A 77 -5.11 -7.44 -17.67
CA PRO A 77 -5.32 -7.28 -19.11
C PRO A 77 -4.93 -8.54 -19.91
N GLN A 78 -4.06 -9.40 -19.36
CA GLN A 78 -3.56 -10.60 -20.04
C GLN A 78 -4.56 -11.77 -20.06
N LEU A 79 -5.70 -11.65 -19.36
CA LEU A 79 -6.72 -12.70 -19.35
C LEU A 79 -7.58 -12.65 -20.62
N GLU A 80 -7.69 -13.77 -21.32
CA GLU A 80 -8.60 -13.93 -22.48
C GLU A 80 -10.06 -13.61 -22.11
N HIS A 81 -10.46 -13.92 -20.88
CA HIS A 81 -11.78 -13.60 -20.35
C HIS A 81 -11.66 -12.74 -19.10
N SER A 82 -12.36 -11.61 -19.09
CA SER A 82 -12.37 -10.70 -17.96
C SER A 82 -13.30 -11.17 -16.84
N THR A 83 -12.95 -12.30 -16.22
CA THR A 83 -13.72 -12.98 -15.16
C THR A 83 -13.15 -12.77 -13.76
N ILE A 84 -11.97 -12.14 -13.66
CA ILE A 84 -11.32 -11.79 -12.40
C ILE A 84 -11.26 -10.25 -12.28
N ALA A 85 -11.54 -9.75 -11.08
CA ALA A 85 -11.37 -8.34 -10.74
C ALA A 85 -10.81 -8.20 -9.32
N VAL A 86 -9.83 -7.33 -9.17
CA VAL A 86 -9.28 -6.88 -7.90
C VAL A 86 -10.04 -5.62 -7.47
N ILE A 87 -10.53 -5.60 -6.23
CA ILE A 87 -11.28 -4.49 -5.65
C ILE A 87 -10.48 -3.92 -4.49
N GLY A 88 -10.37 -2.59 -4.43
CA GLY A 88 -9.70 -1.89 -3.33
C GLY A 88 -8.17 -1.87 -3.42
N LEU A 89 -7.57 -2.31 -4.53
CA LEU A 89 -6.12 -2.16 -4.75
C LEU A 89 -5.81 -0.75 -5.27
N ILE A 90 -6.07 0.26 -4.44
CA ILE A 90 -5.86 1.68 -4.73
C ILE A 90 -5.63 2.42 -3.41
N ASP A 91 -4.73 3.40 -3.41
CA ASP A 91 -4.47 4.28 -2.26
C ASP A 91 -4.92 5.73 -2.57
N PRO A 92 -6.22 6.02 -2.43
CA PRO A 92 -6.77 7.34 -2.73
C PRO A 92 -6.52 8.33 -1.59
N LEU A 93 -6.45 9.62 -1.92
CA LEU A 93 -6.44 10.70 -0.91
C LEU A 93 -7.72 10.75 -0.05
N MET A 94 -8.80 10.11 -0.50
CA MET A 94 -10.12 10.09 0.12
C MET A 94 -10.53 8.70 0.60
N ALA A 95 -11.77 8.55 1.07
CA ALA A 95 -12.26 7.26 1.54
C ALA A 95 -12.24 6.18 0.43
N ILE A 96 -11.70 5.01 0.75
CA ILE A 96 -11.66 3.87 -0.16
C ILE A 96 -13.04 3.23 -0.38
N MET A 97 -13.95 3.34 0.60
CA MET A 97 -15.27 2.71 0.56
C MET A 97 -16.12 3.09 -0.67
N PRO A 98 -16.34 4.39 -0.99
CA PRO A 98 -17.08 4.76 -2.20
C PRO A 98 -16.37 4.34 -3.48
N ILE A 99 -15.04 4.29 -3.48
CA ILE A 99 -14.27 3.84 -4.64
C ILE A 99 -14.48 2.34 -4.86
N ALA A 100 -14.32 1.53 -3.81
CA ALA A 100 -14.56 0.09 -3.85
C ALA A 100 -16.01 -0.25 -4.28
N GLU A 101 -17.00 0.54 -3.84
CA GLU A 101 -18.39 0.39 -4.26
C GLU A 101 -18.56 0.55 -5.79
N ILE A 102 -17.97 1.62 -6.34
CA ILE A 102 -18.03 1.89 -7.78
C ILE A 102 -17.26 0.82 -8.56
N GLN A 103 -16.10 0.38 -8.04
CA GLN A 103 -15.34 -0.73 -8.60
C GLN A 103 -16.21 -2.00 -8.67
N CYS A 104 -16.88 -2.40 -7.59
CA CYS A 104 -17.81 -3.54 -7.58
C CYS A 104 -18.92 -3.39 -8.62
N ARG A 105 -19.57 -2.23 -8.72
CA ARG A 105 -20.64 -1.96 -9.69
C ARG A 105 -20.19 -2.11 -11.14
N TRP A 106 -18.95 -1.75 -11.43
CA TRP A 106 -18.39 -1.88 -12.76
C TRP A 106 -17.95 -3.33 -13.04
N ALA A 107 -17.26 -3.99 -12.10
CA ALA A 107 -16.83 -5.38 -12.24
C ALA A 107 -18.01 -6.32 -12.53
N VAL A 108 -19.13 -6.21 -11.80
CA VAL A 108 -20.33 -7.04 -12.04
C VAL A 108 -20.93 -6.79 -13.43
N ARG A 109 -20.88 -5.56 -13.95
CA ARG A 109 -21.37 -5.26 -15.31
C ARG A 109 -20.48 -5.87 -16.38
N VAL A 110 -19.16 -5.89 -16.15
CA VAL A 110 -18.20 -6.60 -16.99
C VAL A 110 -18.47 -8.10 -16.97
N PHE A 111 -18.60 -8.71 -15.79
CA PHE A 111 -18.86 -10.15 -15.65
C PHE A 111 -20.19 -10.59 -16.29
N LYS A 112 -21.18 -9.70 -16.33
CA LYS A 112 -22.46 -9.93 -17.04
C LYS A 112 -22.40 -9.66 -18.55
N GLY A 113 -21.25 -9.26 -19.10
CA GLY A 113 -21.10 -8.91 -20.52
C GLY A 113 -21.79 -7.60 -20.94
N LEU A 114 -22.22 -6.76 -19.98
CA LEU A 114 -22.90 -5.49 -20.25
C LEU A 114 -21.93 -4.35 -20.63
N ARG A 115 -20.63 -4.59 -20.45
CA ARG A 115 -19.53 -3.68 -20.74
C ARG A 115 -18.34 -4.49 -21.27
N THR A 116 -17.71 -3.99 -22.32
CA THR A 116 -16.48 -4.54 -22.91
C THR A 116 -15.31 -3.60 -22.66
N PHE A 117 -14.10 -4.14 -22.71
CA PHE A 117 -12.89 -3.36 -22.63
C PHE A 117 -12.55 -2.72 -23.98
N PRO A 118 -11.82 -1.59 -23.99
CA PRO A 118 -11.13 -1.16 -25.20
C PRO A 118 -10.17 -2.27 -25.65
N SER A 119 -9.84 -2.31 -26.94
CA SER A 119 -8.76 -3.16 -27.45
C SER A 119 -7.45 -2.79 -26.74
N GLU A 120 -6.57 -3.79 -26.56
CA GLU A 120 -5.17 -3.52 -26.21
C GLU A 120 -4.48 -2.57 -27.20
#